data_AF-A0A7C1I8L4-F1
#
_entry.id   AF-A0A7C1I8L4-F1
#
_cell.length_a   1.000
_cell.length_b   1.000
_cell.length_c   1.000
_cell.angle_alpha   90.00
_cell.angle_beta   90.00
_cell.angle_gamma   90.00
#
_symmetry.space_group_name_H-M   'P 1'
#
loop_
_entity.id
_entity.type
_entity.pdbx_description
1 polymer ?
#
loop_
_entity_poly.entity_id
_entity_poly.type
_entity_poly.pdbx_seq_one_letter_code
_entity_poly.pdbx_strand_id
1 'polypeptide(L)'
;MLAGTDTTAIEEAELPDLSHLDSTQVGHLRDWIRIMTVSTTIASTIVLVLLVALLILGAELLRPQGLLPEGPEVTAVLSVLLGDVWGPPGAWLMIIAAFFAFWSTIVANLDGWTRMFGQASFFIARQAQAAGRWVSMRFYRRIYLLGLMGVLPLIFILIRPEPVTYLAIAGIIEAIHIPVVAFVTLYLNLRTLPAPFRPSLPVTVLTFAVGVFFAAFSIYYIATEIAALA
;
A
#
# COMPACT_ATOMS: atom_id res chain seq x y z
N MET A 1 28.64 19.64 24.19
CA MET A 1 27.50 20.32 24.84
C MET A 1 26.36 20.34 23.82
N LEU A 2 25.47 19.34 23.94
CA LEU A 2 24.08 19.24 23.45
C LEU A 2 23.76 19.91 22.10
N ALA A 3 23.67 19.18 20.99
CA ALA A 3 22.43 18.50 20.58
C ALA A 3 21.18 19.39 20.77
N GLY A 4 21.20 20.57 20.15
CA GLY A 4 20.00 21.36 19.89
C GLY A 4 19.14 20.62 18.89
N THR A 5 18.10 19.98 19.41
CA THR A 5 17.06 19.27 18.68
C THR A 5 16.39 20.19 17.67
N ASP A 6 16.86 20.12 16.42
CA ASP A 6 16.26 20.69 15.21
C ASP A 6 14.95 19.98 14.81
N THR A 7 14.22 19.50 15.82
CA THR A 7 13.22 18.44 15.72
C THR A 7 11.84 18.87 16.22
N THR A 8 11.73 20.09 16.73
CA THR A 8 10.46 20.76 17.04
C THR A 8 9.84 21.42 15.81
N ALA A 9 10.64 21.75 14.78
CA ALA A 9 10.17 22.48 13.59
C ALA A 9 9.19 21.71 12.68
N ILE A 10 9.11 20.38 12.77
CA ILE A 10 8.17 19.57 11.98
C ILE A 10 6.84 19.34 12.73
N GLU A 11 6.76 19.73 14.01
CA GLU A 11 5.59 19.46 14.86
C GLU A 11 4.50 20.55 14.75
N GLU A 12 4.76 21.60 13.97
CA GLU A 12 3.99 22.86 13.98
C GLU A 12 3.60 23.37 12.58
N ALA A 13 3.67 22.56 11.53
CA ALA A 13 3.08 22.96 10.25
C ALA A 13 1.55 22.84 10.35
N GLU A 14 0.90 23.92 10.79
CA GLU A 14 -0.51 24.18 10.54
C GLU A 14 -0.80 23.80 9.08
N LEU A 15 -1.84 22.99 8.85
CA LEU A 15 -2.14 22.49 7.50
C LEU A 15 -2.20 23.69 6.55
N PRO A 16 -1.40 23.72 5.48
CA PRO A 16 -1.30 24.91 4.64
C PRO A 16 -2.69 25.29 4.13
N ASP A 17 -3.08 26.53 4.37
CA ASP A 17 -4.39 27.04 3.97
C ASP A 17 -4.47 27.06 2.43
N LEU A 18 -5.25 26.12 1.88
CA LEU A 18 -5.44 25.96 0.44
C LEU A 18 -6.42 26.98 -0.15
N SER A 19 -7.04 27.83 0.69
CA SER A 19 -7.98 28.86 0.23
C SER A 19 -7.29 30.08 -0.40
N HIS A 20 -6.00 30.30 -0.09
CA HIS A 20 -5.22 31.45 -0.54
C HIS A 20 -3.90 31.01 -1.21
N LEU A 21 -4.01 30.38 -2.38
CA LEU A 21 -2.83 30.00 -3.19
C LEU A 21 -2.46 31.12 -4.17
N ASP A 22 -1.20 31.55 -4.17
CA ASP A 22 -0.66 32.44 -5.20
C ASP A 22 -0.62 31.73 -6.58
N SER A 23 -0.73 32.51 -7.64
CA SER A 23 -0.62 32.07 -9.03
C SER A 23 0.63 31.21 -9.31
N THR A 24 1.77 31.56 -8.70
CA THR A 24 3.02 30.78 -8.78
C THR A 24 2.87 29.41 -8.11
N GLN A 25 2.27 29.36 -6.92
CA GLN A 25 2.03 28.12 -6.19
C GLN A 25 1.05 27.21 -6.92
N VAL A 26 0.02 27.79 -7.56
CA VAL A 26 -0.92 27.04 -8.40
C VAL A 26 -0.20 26.39 -9.60
N GLY A 27 0.72 27.11 -10.23
CA GLY A 27 1.57 26.58 -11.30
C GLY A 27 2.39 25.38 -10.84
N HIS A 28 3.13 25.53 -9.74
CA HIS A 28 3.95 24.45 -9.17
C HIS A 28 3.12 23.23 -8.75
N LEU A 29 1.94 23.44 -8.13
CA LEU A 29 1.03 22.35 -7.77
C LEU A 29 0.53 21.60 -9.00
N ARG A 30 0.19 22.31 -10.07
CA ARG A 30 -0.27 21.69 -11.32
C ARG A 30 0.83 20.87 -11.97
N ASP A 31 2.06 21.38 -12.01
CA ASP A 31 3.21 20.66 -12.55
C ASP A 31 3.54 19.43 -11.70
N TRP A 32 3.48 19.56 -10.38
CA TRP A 32 3.66 18.44 -9.46
C TRP A 32 2.59 17.36 -9.65
N ILE A 33 1.31 17.73 -9.72
CA ILE A 33 0.21 16.79 -9.99
C ILE A 33 0.43 16.08 -11.33
N ARG A 34 0.88 16.80 -12.36
CA ARG A 34 1.17 16.22 -13.68
C ARG A 34 2.29 15.19 -13.61
N ILE A 35 3.40 15.52 -12.93
CA ILE A 35 4.53 14.60 -12.75
C ILE A 35 4.11 13.37 -11.96
N MET A 36 3.37 13.56 -10.86
CA MET A 36 2.83 12.46 -10.05
C MET A 36 1.88 11.56 -10.83
N THR A 37 1.00 12.15 -11.66
CA THR A 37 0.06 11.39 -12.49
C THR A 37 0.80 10.56 -13.52
N VAL A 38 1.77 11.14 -14.23
CA VAL A 38 2.55 10.44 -15.26
C VAL A 38 3.39 9.32 -14.63
N SER A 39 4.12 9.61 -13.55
CA SER A 39 4.94 8.61 -12.87
C SER A 39 4.11 7.45 -12.32
N THR A 40 2.98 7.73 -11.68
CA THR A 40 2.07 6.69 -11.16
C THR A 40 1.44 5.86 -12.27
N THR A 41 1.07 6.49 -13.39
CA THR A 41 0.50 5.78 -14.56
C THR A 41 1.52 4.85 -15.19
N ILE A 42 2.76 5.31 -15.37
CA ILE A 42 3.85 4.48 -15.92
C ILE A 42 4.13 3.31 -14.99
N ALA A 43 4.28 3.56 -13.69
CA ALA A 43 4.53 2.51 -12.70
C ALA A 43 3.41 1.45 -12.71
N SER A 44 2.14 1.88 -12.67
CA SER A 44 0.99 0.97 -12.70
C SER A 44 0.91 0.17 -13.99
N THR A 45 1.25 0.77 -15.13
CA THR A 45 1.27 0.08 -16.43
C THR A 45 2.37 -0.98 -16.49
N ILE A 46 3.57 -0.68 -16.00
CA ILE A 46 4.67 -1.65 -15.92
C ILE A 46 4.29 -2.82 -15.02
N VAL A 47 3.69 -2.53 -13.86
CA VAL A 47 3.20 -3.57 -12.94
C VAL A 47 2.14 -4.44 -13.60
N LEU A 48 1.17 -3.85 -14.30
CA LEU A 48 0.14 -4.61 -15.03
C LEU A 48 0.75 -5.54 -16.09
N VAL A 49 1.68 -5.03 -16.89
CA VAL A 49 2.38 -5.84 -17.91
C VAL A 49 3.15 -6.98 -17.26
N LEU A 50 3.83 -6.72 -16.14
CA LEU A 50 4.55 -7.73 -15.39
C LEU A 50 3.60 -8.81 -14.83
N LEU A 51 2.46 -8.40 -14.26
CA LEU A 51 1.44 -9.32 -13.75
C LEU A 51 0.89 -10.23 -14.86
N VAL A 52 0.58 -9.66 -16.03
CA VAL A 52 0.11 -10.45 -17.18
C VAL A 52 1.20 -11.41 -17.66
N ALA A 53 2.46 -10.97 -17.74
CA ALA A 53 3.58 -11.83 -18.13
C ALA A 53 3.79 -12.98 -17.14
N LEU A 54 3.73 -12.72 -15.83
CA LEU A 54 3.83 -13.74 -14.79
C LEU A 54 2.63 -14.69 -14.79
N LEU A 55 1.42 -14.19 -15.10
CA LEU A 55 0.23 -15.03 -15.23
C LEU A 55 0.38 -16.00 -16.41
N ILE A 56 0.86 -15.53 -17.56
CA ILE A 56 1.14 -16.37 -18.73
C ILE A 56 2.24 -17.38 -18.40
N LEU A 57 3.35 -16.95 -17.80
CA LEU A 57 4.45 -17.82 -17.40
C LEU A 57 3.98 -18.91 -16.42
N GLY A 58 3.20 -18.53 -15.40
CA GLY A 58 2.63 -19.47 -14.44
C GLY A 58 1.68 -20.46 -15.11
N ALA A 59 0.81 -20.00 -16.01
CA ALA A 59 -0.11 -20.86 -16.73
C ALA A 59 0.60 -21.88 -17.64
N GLU A 60 1.63 -21.46 -18.38
CA GLU A 60 2.38 -22.34 -19.28
C GLU A 60 3.25 -23.35 -18.54
N LEU A 61 3.79 -22.95 -17.39
CA LEU A 61 4.76 -23.77 -16.68
C LEU A 61 4.15 -24.71 -15.63
N LEU A 62 3.14 -24.25 -14.91
CA LEU A 62 2.53 -25.02 -13.83
C LEU A 62 1.52 -26.03 -14.35
N ARG A 63 0.91 -25.77 -15.51
CA ARG A 63 -0.11 -26.63 -16.13
C ARG A 63 0.43 -28.01 -16.56
N PRO A 64 1.64 -28.17 -17.12
CA PRO A 64 2.20 -29.48 -17.46
C PRO A 64 2.70 -30.27 -16.24
N GLN A 65 3.14 -29.58 -15.18
CA GLN A 65 3.77 -30.22 -14.01
C GLN A 65 2.77 -30.52 -12.88
N GLY A 66 1.55 -29.96 -12.92
CA GLY A 66 0.54 -30.14 -11.88
C GLY A 66 0.94 -29.54 -10.53
N LEU A 67 1.98 -28.69 -10.51
CA LEU A 67 2.48 -28.05 -9.31
C LEU A 67 1.72 -26.74 -9.07
N LEU A 68 1.08 -26.59 -7.91
CA LEU A 68 0.75 -25.29 -7.34
C LEU A 68 1.86 -24.95 -6.33
N PRO A 69 2.99 -24.33 -6.73
CA PRO A 69 3.98 -23.88 -5.77
C PRO A 69 3.37 -22.78 -4.89
N GLU A 70 3.50 -22.93 -3.58
CA GLU A 70 2.93 -22.01 -2.60
C GLU A 70 4.03 -21.30 -1.80
N GLY A 71 3.88 -19.98 -1.62
CA GLY A 71 4.77 -19.19 -0.79
C GLY A 71 6.24 -19.18 -1.26
N PRO A 72 7.22 -19.56 -0.40
CA PRO A 72 8.65 -19.53 -0.74
C PRO A 72 9.01 -20.39 -1.96
N GLU A 73 8.22 -21.42 -2.24
CA GLU A 73 8.44 -22.35 -3.36
C GLU A 73 8.30 -21.65 -4.72
N VAL A 74 7.52 -20.57 -4.81
CA VAL A 74 7.37 -19.79 -6.05
C VAL A 74 8.72 -19.21 -6.49
N THR A 75 9.51 -18.66 -5.56
CA THR A 75 10.83 -18.11 -5.89
C THR A 75 11.80 -19.23 -6.23
N ALA A 76 11.73 -20.37 -5.56
CA ALA A 76 12.55 -21.54 -5.88
C ALA A 76 12.27 -22.07 -7.29
N VAL A 77 11.00 -22.18 -7.67
CA VAL A 77 10.57 -22.58 -9.01
C VAL A 77 11.07 -21.56 -10.04
N LEU A 78 10.85 -20.25 -9.82
CA LEU A 78 11.35 -19.21 -10.73
C LEU A 78 12.87 -19.22 -10.90
N SER A 79 13.62 -19.46 -9.81
CA SER A 79 15.08 -19.57 -9.84
C SER A 79 15.57 -20.79 -10.62
N VAL A 80 14.90 -21.93 -10.51
CA VAL A 80 15.23 -23.14 -11.30
C VAL A 80 15.02 -22.87 -12.78
N LEU A 81 13.89 -22.27 -13.17
CA LEU A 81 13.61 -21.98 -14.57
C LEU A 81 14.59 -21.01 -15.21
N LEU A 82 14.91 -19.93 -14.49
CA LEU A 82 15.88 -18.98 -15.00
C LEU A 82 17.28 -19.61 -15.03
N GLY A 83 17.55 -20.52 -14.09
CA GLY A 83 18.72 -21.39 -14.10
C GLY A 83 18.78 -22.33 -15.31
N ASP A 84 17.66 -22.88 -15.76
CA ASP A 84 17.59 -23.77 -16.92
C ASP A 84 17.82 -23.01 -18.23
N VAL A 85 17.40 -21.74 -18.31
CA VAL A 85 17.56 -20.91 -19.50
C VAL A 85 18.94 -20.22 -19.56
N TRP A 86 19.47 -19.74 -18.43
CA TRP A 86 20.70 -18.91 -18.36
C TRP A 86 21.86 -19.60 -17.62
N GLY A 87 21.68 -20.85 -17.19
CA GLY A 87 22.64 -21.58 -16.37
C GLY A 87 22.69 -21.10 -14.92
N PRO A 88 23.67 -21.57 -14.12
CA PRO A 88 23.83 -21.24 -12.70
C PRO A 88 23.81 -19.73 -12.36
N PRO A 89 24.35 -18.81 -13.19
CA PRO A 89 24.24 -17.37 -12.93
C PRO A 89 22.79 -16.85 -12.95
N GLY A 90 21.92 -17.44 -13.78
CA GLY A 90 20.50 -17.06 -13.87
C GLY A 90 19.75 -17.28 -12.55
N ALA A 91 20.00 -18.41 -11.89
CA ALA A 91 19.39 -18.71 -10.59
C ALA A 91 19.77 -17.67 -9.52
N TRP A 92 21.04 -17.26 -9.47
CA TRP A 92 21.52 -16.23 -8.53
C TRP A 92 20.96 -14.85 -8.84
N LEU A 93 20.87 -14.47 -10.12
CA LEU A 93 20.23 -13.21 -10.53
C LEU A 93 18.77 -13.16 -10.08
N MET A 94 18.02 -14.25 -10.20
CA MET A 94 16.64 -14.32 -9.72
C MET A 94 16.55 -14.13 -8.20
N ILE A 95 17.40 -14.78 -7.41
CA ILE A 95 17.40 -14.64 -5.95
C ILE A 95 17.69 -13.20 -5.53
N ILE A 96 18.69 -12.56 -6.16
CA ILE A 96 19.05 -11.17 -5.89
C ILE A 96 17.90 -10.23 -6.28
N ALA A 97 17.29 -10.44 -7.45
CA ALA A 97 16.15 -9.65 -7.92
C ALA A 97 14.94 -9.78 -6.97
N ALA A 98 14.60 -11.00 -6.56
CA ALA A 98 13.53 -11.27 -5.60
C ALA A 98 13.82 -10.57 -4.26
N PHE A 99 15.04 -10.68 -3.75
CA PHE A 99 15.45 -10.01 -2.52
C PHE A 99 15.20 -8.50 -2.58
N PHE A 100 15.68 -7.81 -3.63
CA PHE A 100 15.48 -6.36 -3.75
C PHE A 100 14.01 -5.97 -3.98
N ALA A 101 13.24 -6.77 -4.73
CA ALA A 101 11.81 -6.55 -4.92
C ALA A 101 11.02 -6.65 -3.59
N PHE A 102 11.28 -7.68 -2.79
CA PHE A 102 10.64 -7.82 -1.48
C PHE A 102 11.13 -6.78 -0.48
N TRP A 103 12.45 -6.54 -0.44
CA TRP A 103 13.06 -5.57 0.48
C TRP A 103 12.49 -4.17 0.28
N SER A 104 12.45 -3.69 -0.97
CA SER A 104 11.91 -2.36 -1.29
C SER A 104 10.45 -2.22 -0.86
N THR A 105 9.64 -3.25 -1.08
CA THR A 105 8.22 -3.28 -0.67
C THR A 105 8.06 -3.24 0.85
N ILE A 106 8.88 -4.00 1.58
CA ILE A 106 8.88 -3.99 3.05
C ILE A 106 9.25 -2.59 3.56
N VAL A 107 10.35 -2.02 3.08
CA VAL A 107 10.81 -0.69 3.54
C VAL A 107 9.78 0.39 3.24
N ALA A 108 9.18 0.39 2.05
CA ALA A 108 8.14 1.34 1.68
C ALA A 108 6.90 1.24 2.60
N ASN A 109 6.46 0.01 2.91
CA ASN A 109 5.33 -0.22 3.82
C ASN A 109 5.66 0.18 5.26
N LEU A 110 6.87 -0.14 5.75
CA LEU A 110 7.31 0.24 7.10
C LEU A 110 7.31 1.76 7.29
N ASP A 111 7.81 2.52 6.32
CA ASP A 111 7.82 3.97 6.41
C ASP A 111 6.41 4.57 6.22
N GLY A 112 5.72 4.18 5.15
CA GLY A 112 4.43 4.75 4.76
C GLY A 112 3.35 4.54 5.82
N TRP A 113 3.09 3.29 6.23
CA TRP A 113 2.00 2.98 7.15
C TRP A 113 2.24 3.53 8.56
N THR A 114 3.48 3.46 9.06
CA THR A 114 3.77 3.95 10.42
C THR A 114 3.66 5.46 10.51
N ARG A 115 4.03 6.18 9.44
CA ARG A 115 3.81 7.63 9.33
C ARG A 115 2.32 7.95 9.23
N MET A 116 1.59 7.29 8.35
CA MET A 116 0.16 7.57 8.13
C MET A 116 -0.67 7.29 9.39
N PHE A 117 -0.54 6.12 10.01
CA PHE A 117 -1.26 5.79 11.24
C PHE A 117 -0.80 6.63 12.43
N GLY A 118 0.50 6.94 12.49
CA GLY A 118 1.03 7.85 13.50
C GLY A 118 0.38 9.23 13.44
N GLN A 119 0.28 9.81 12.24
CA GLN A 119 -0.31 11.13 12.03
C GLN A 119 -1.82 11.12 12.30
N ALA A 120 -2.54 10.11 11.80
CA ALA A 120 -3.97 9.97 12.02
C ALA A 120 -4.30 9.85 13.52
N SER A 121 -3.57 9.01 14.26
CA SER A 121 -3.80 8.80 15.69
C SER A 121 -3.45 10.02 16.52
N PHE A 122 -2.38 10.74 16.16
CA PHE A 122 -2.04 12.00 16.80
C PHE A 122 -3.12 13.07 16.56
N PHE A 123 -3.63 13.18 15.33
CA PHE A 123 -4.71 14.09 14.98
C PHE A 123 -6.00 13.80 15.79
N ILE A 124 -6.42 12.53 15.86
CA ILE A 124 -7.58 12.09 16.64
C ILE A 124 -7.38 12.40 18.13
N ALA A 125 -6.21 12.08 18.68
CA ALA A 125 -5.91 12.33 20.08
C ALA A 125 -5.94 13.82 20.44
N ARG A 126 -5.43 14.69 19.56
CA ARG A 126 -5.55 16.15 19.73
C ARG A 126 -7.00 16.63 19.67
N GLN A 127 -7.79 16.11 18.73
CA GLN A 127 -9.21 16.47 18.60
C GLN A 127 -10.02 16.04 19.83
N ALA A 128 -9.65 14.92 20.45
CA ALA A 128 -10.21 14.44 21.71
C ALA A 128 -9.68 15.18 22.95
N GLN A 129 -8.91 16.26 22.77
CA GLN A 129 -8.26 17.03 23.85
C GLN A 129 -7.37 16.16 24.77
N ALA A 130 -6.89 15.02 24.29
CA ALA A 130 -5.98 14.18 25.06
C ALA A 130 -4.62 14.88 25.19
N ALA A 131 -4.19 15.10 26.42
CA ALA A 131 -2.91 15.74 26.74
C ALA A 131 -2.03 14.81 27.57
N GLY A 132 -0.73 14.75 27.25
CA GLY A 132 0.25 14.00 28.02
C GLY A 132 1.50 13.63 27.23
N ARG A 133 2.56 13.21 27.94
CA ARG A 133 3.84 12.73 27.37
C ARG A 133 3.67 11.64 26.30
N TRP A 134 2.60 10.86 26.40
CA TRP A 134 2.30 9.74 25.52
C TRP A 134 1.47 10.14 24.29
N VAL A 135 1.02 11.40 24.19
CA VAL A 135 0.31 11.92 23.02
C VAL A 135 1.31 12.67 22.14
N SER A 136 2.15 11.92 21.43
CA SER A 136 3.09 12.49 20.46
C SER A 136 3.10 11.69 19.17
N MET A 137 3.35 12.38 18.06
CA MET A 137 3.53 11.75 16.75
C MET A 137 4.59 10.64 16.78
N ARG A 138 5.67 10.86 17.54
CA ARG A 138 6.77 9.88 17.70
C ARG A 138 6.34 8.65 18.47
N PHE A 139 5.51 8.81 19.50
CA PHE A 139 5.00 7.69 20.27
C PHE A 139 4.11 6.78 19.42
N TYR A 140 3.12 7.35 18.73
CA TYR A 140 2.25 6.58 17.85
C TYR A 140 3.04 5.91 16.72
N ARG A 141 3.98 6.63 16.07
CA ARG A 141 4.85 6.02 15.05
C ARG A 141 5.63 4.83 15.60
N ARG A 142 6.19 4.93 16.82
CA ARG A 142 6.91 3.81 17.45
C ARG A 142 5.98 2.64 17.80
N ILE A 143 4.76 2.91 18.26
CA ILE A 143 3.77 1.85 18.50
C ILE A 143 3.45 1.10 17.22
N TYR A 144 3.15 1.81 16.13
CA TYR A 144 2.84 1.15 14.87
C TYR A 144 4.05 0.42 14.28
N LEU A 145 5.24 1.00 14.38
CA LEU A 145 6.46 0.35 13.90
C LEU A 145 6.81 -0.91 14.70
N LEU A 146 6.81 -0.83 16.04
CA LEU A 146 7.21 -1.96 16.88
C LEU A 146 6.08 -2.98 17.05
N GLY A 147 4.85 -2.52 17.25
CA GLY A 147 3.69 -3.37 17.47
C GLY A 147 3.15 -3.94 16.17
N LEU A 148 2.55 -3.08 15.33
CA LEU A 148 1.84 -3.51 14.13
C LEU A 148 2.78 -4.07 13.05
N MET A 149 3.97 -3.48 12.90
CA MET A 149 4.92 -3.86 11.86
C MET A 149 6.08 -4.74 12.36
N GLY A 150 6.22 -4.94 13.68
CA GLY A 150 7.28 -5.77 14.28
C GLY A 150 6.72 -7.02 14.96
N VAL A 151 5.96 -6.82 16.04
CA VAL A 151 5.40 -7.91 16.85
C VAL A 151 4.36 -8.72 16.07
N LEU A 152 3.46 -8.07 15.33
CA LEU A 152 2.40 -8.80 14.62
C LEU A 152 2.97 -9.73 13.51
N PRO A 153 3.87 -9.30 12.61
CA PRO A 153 4.54 -10.21 11.68
C PRO A 153 5.35 -11.31 12.39
N LEU A 154 6.00 -10.99 13.53
CA LEU A 154 6.71 -11.98 14.32
C LEU A 154 5.77 -13.07 14.85
N ILE A 155 4.59 -12.70 15.36
CA ILE A 155 3.57 -13.66 15.79
C ILE A 155 3.19 -14.56 14.61
N PHE A 156 2.91 -13.99 13.44
CA PHE A 156 2.59 -14.75 12.22
C PHE A 156 3.71 -15.73 11.84
N ILE A 157 4.97 -15.31 11.86
CA ILE A 157 6.12 -16.19 11.61
C ILE A 157 6.19 -17.34 12.63
N LEU A 158 5.85 -17.08 13.90
CA LEU A 158 5.87 -18.11 14.94
C LEU A 158 4.72 -19.12 14.80
N ILE A 159 3.53 -18.68 14.37
CA ILE A 159 2.37 -19.55 14.18
C ILE A 159 2.41 -20.35 12.87
N ARG A 160 3.24 -19.94 11.90
CA ARG A 160 3.44 -20.57 10.58
C ARG A 160 2.15 -21.03 9.84
N PRO A 161 1.13 -20.17 9.64
CA PRO A 161 0.06 -20.42 8.68
C PRO A 161 0.59 -20.81 7.31
N GLU A 162 -0.24 -21.50 6.55
CA GLU A 162 0.04 -21.79 5.15
C GLU A 162 0.12 -20.49 4.33
N PRO A 163 1.08 -20.36 3.38
CA PRO A 163 1.24 -19.19 2.51
C PRO A 163 -0.05 -18.67 1.89
N VAL A 164 -0.91 -19.59 1.42
CA VAL A 164 -2.20 -19.26 0.79
C VAL A 164 -3.14 -18.57 1.76
N THR A 165 -3.14 -18.97 3.04
CA THR A 165 -3.97 -18.35 4.06
C THR A 165 -3.58 -16.89 4.29
N TYR A 166 -2.28 -16.56 4.27
CA TYR A 166 -1.83 -15.17 4.37
C TYR A 166 -2.31 -14.32 3.19
N LEU A 167 -2.19 -14.87 1.98
CA LEU A 167 -2.60 -14.18 0.76
C LEU A 167 -4.12 -13.94 0.74
N ALA A 168 -4.91 -14.92 1.18
CA ALA A 168 -6.35 -14.81 1.31
C ALA A 168 -6.75 -13.72 2.32
N ILE A 169 -6.19 -13.76 3.54
CA ILE A 169 -6.47 -12.75 4.58
C ILE A 169 -6.11 -11.34 4.10
N ALA A 170 -4.92 -11.19 3.49
CA ALA A 170 -4.50 -9.90 2.94
C ALA A 170 -5.46 -9.39 1.86
N GLY A 171 -5.87 -10.27 0.94
CA GLY A 171 -6.84 -9.94 -0.11
C GLY A 171 -8.20 -9.52 0.43
N ILE A 172 -8.68 -10.16 1.50
CA ILE A 172 -9.94 -9.79 2.17
C ILE A 172 -9.83 -8.40 2.80
N ILE A 173 -8.74 -8.15 3.54
CA ILE A 173 -8.50 -6.86 4.17
C ILE A 173 -8.43 -5.76 3.11
N GLU A 174 -7.72 -5.99 2.01
CA GLU A 174 -7.66 -5.04 0.90
C GLU A 174 -9.03 -4.81 0.24
N ALA A 175 -9.79 -5.88 -0.03
CA ALA A 175 -11.12 -5.77 -0.64
C ALA A 175 -12.04 -4.87 0.20
N ILE A 176 -12.04 -5.03 1.52
CA ILE A 176 -12.84 -4.22 2.45
C ILE A 176 -12.32 -2.78 2.53
N HIS A 177 -10.99 -2.60 2.45
CA HIS A 177 -10.34 -1.31 2.60
C HIS A 177 -10.51 -0.41 1.36
N ILE A 178 -10.42 -0.95 0.14
CA ILE A 178 -10.46 -0.17 -1.12
C ILE A 178 -11.71 0.72 -1.25
N PRO A 179 -12.95 0.24 -0.98
CA PRO A 179 -14.14 1.08 -1.06
C PRO A 179 -14.09 2.27 -0.10
N VAL A 180 -13.60 2.06 1.13
CA VAL A 180 -13.46 3.12 2.12
C VAL A 180 -12.52 4.20 1.59
N VAL A 181 -11.34 3.81 1.09
CA VAL A 181 -10.37 4.73 0.51
C VAL A 181 -10.95 5.45 -0.70
N ALA A 182 -11.60 4.73 -1.61
CA ALA A 182 -12.15 5.30 -2.85
C ALA A 182 -13.22 6.36 -2.55
N PHE A 183 -14.20 6.04 -1.69
CA PHE A 183 -15.29 6.96 -1.37
C PHE A 183 -14.84 8.15 -0.52
N VAL A 184 -13.97 7.92 0.49
CA VAL A 184 -13.44 9.03 1.32
C VAL A 184 -12.56 9.95 0.48
N THR A 185 -11.70 9.39 -0.38
CA THR A 185 -10.87 10.19 -1.29
C THR A 185 -11.73 11.01 -2.24
N LEU A 186 -12.77 10.40 -2.84
CA LEU A 186 -13.66 11.13 -3.72
C LEU A 186 -14.42 12.24 -3.00
N TYR A 187 -14.93 11.96 -1.79
CA TYR A 187 -15.59 12.93 -0.94
C TYR A 187 -14.68 14.13 -0.62
N LEU A 188 -13.44 13.87 -0.18
CA LEU A 188 -12.47 14.91 0.15
C LEU A 188 -12.07 15.72 -1.09
N ASN A 189 -11.87 15.07 -2.23
CA ASN A 189 -11.52 15.73 -3.48
C ASN A 189 -12.62 16.67 -3.98
N LEU A 190 -13.89 16.31 -3.78
CA LEU A 190 -15.02 17.14 -4.22
C LEU A 190 -15.33 18.27 -3.24
N ARG A 191 -15.10 18.06 -1.93
CA ARG A 191 -15.45 19.02 -0.87
C ARG A 191 -14.34 19.99 -0.51
N THR A 192 -13.09 19.53 -0.53
CA THR A 192 -11.94 20.25 0.08
C THR A 192 -11.03 20.88 -0.98
N LEU A 193 -10.93 20.29 -2.18
CA LEU A 193 -10.04 20.83 -3.20
C LEU A 193 -10.60 22.09 -3.87
N PRO A 194 -9.75 23.13 -4.08
CA PRO A 194 -10.08 24.26 -4.93
C PRO A 194 -10.49 23.80 -6.33
N ALA A 195 -11.40 24.54 -6.97
CA ALA A 195 -11.90 24.26 -8.32
C ALA A 195 -10.83 23.87 -9.36
N PRO A 196 -9.64 24.52 -9.45
CA PRO A 196 -8.63 24.16 -10.45
C PRO A 196 -7.96 22.79 -10.24
N PHE A 197 -8.11 22.17 -9.07
CA PHE A 197 -7.46 20.89 -8.73
C PHE A 197 -8.46 19.73 -8.58
N ARG A 198 -9.75 19.97 -8.81
CA ARG A 198 -10.75 18.91 -8.71
C ARG A 198 -10.55 17.86 -9.81
N PRO A 199 -10.81 16.58 -9.51
CA PRO A 199 -10.71 15.51 -10.50
C PRO A 199 -11.68 15.77 -11.66
N SER A 200 -11.30 15.34 -12.86
CA SER A 200 -12.18 15.38 -14.02
C SER A 200 -13.36 14.42 -13.83
N LEU A 201 -14.44 14.62 -14.59
CA LEU A 201 -15.62 13.76 -14.54
C LEU A 201 -15.28 12.28 -14.82
N PRO A 202 -14.46 11.93 -15.83
CA PRO A 202 -14.10 10.52 -16.06
C PRO A 202 -13.37 9.88 -14.88
N VAL A 203 -12.43 10.61 -14.26
CA VAL A 203 -11.69 10.12 -13.08
C VAL A 203 -12.64 9.89 -11.92
N THR A 204 -13.54 10.84 -11.67
CA THR A 204 -14.57 10.72 -10.63
C THR A 204 -15.45 9.49 -10.82
N VAL A 205 -15.98 9.29 -12.04
CA VAL A 205 -16.83 8.15 -12.37
C VAL A 205 -16.07 6.84 -12.25
N LEU A 206 -14.82 6.77 -12.72
CA LEU A 206 -14.00 5.57 -12.64
C LEU A 206 -13.68 5.21 -11.19
N THR A 207 -13.26 6.18 -10.36
CA THR A 207 -13.00 5.96 -8.93
C THR A 207 -14.26 5.50 -8.20
N PHE A 208 -15.42 6.10 -8.52
CA PHE A 208 -16.69 5.67 -7.94
C PHE A 208 -17.05 4.24 -8.35
N ALA A 209 -16.90 3.89 -9.64
CA ALA A 209 -17.16 2.55 -10.14
C ALA A 209 -16.25 1.49 -9.48
N VAL A 210 -14.97 1.80 -9.28
CA VAL A 210 -14.03 0.95 -8.54
C VAL A 210 -14.49 0.76 -7.09
N GLY A 211 -14.90 1.85 -6.42
CA GLY A 211 -15.44 1.77 -5.05
C GLY A 211 -16.68 0.87 -4.96
N VAL A 212 -17.61 0.99 -5.91
CA VAL A 212 -18.82 0.15 -5.98
C VAL A 212 -18.46 -1.31 -6.27
N PHE A 213 -17.54 -1.56 -7.21
CA PHE A 213 -17.11 -2.92 -7.55
C PHE A 213 -16.51 -3.64 -6.34
N PHE A 214 -15.55 -3.03 -5.65
CA PHE A 214 -14.93 -3.63 -4.48
C PHE A 214 -15.89 -3.71 -3.28
N ALA A 215 -16.85 -2.80 -3.16
CA ALA A 215 -17.89 -2.89 -2.12
C ALA A 215 -18.79 -4.11 -2.37
N ALA A 216 -19.27 -4.28 -3.60
CA ALA A 216 -20.07 -5.45 -3.98
C ALA A 216 -19.29 -6.75 -3.80
N PHE A 217 -18.02 -6.76 -4.23
CA PHE A 217 -17.13 -7.91 -4.07
C PHE A 217 -16.90 -8.26 -2.59
N SER A 218 -16.68 -7.26 -1.74
CA SER A 218 -16.50 -7.46 -0.29
C SER A 218 -17.76 -8.01 0.37
N ILE A 219 -18.94 -7.46 0.02
CA ILE A 219 -20.23 -7.95 0.54
C ILE A 219 -20.44 -9.41 0.13
N TYR A 220 -20.22 -9.72 -1.15
CA TYR A 220 -20.33 -11.08 -1.67
C TYR A 220 -19.42 -12.04 -0.90
N TYR A 221 -18.15 -11.67 -0.72
CA TYR A 221 -17.17 -12.51 -0.04
C TYR A 221 -17.50 -12.73 1.45
N ILE A 222 -17.86 -11.67 2.17
CA ILE A 222 -18.27 -11.76 3.58
C ILE A 222 -19.51 -12.66 3.71
N ALA A 223 -20.48 -12.52 2.81
CA ALA A 223 -21.68 -13.35 2.80
C ALA A 223 -21.36 -14.83 2.54
N THR A 224 -20.44 -15.13 1.62
CA THR A 224 -20.03 -16.52 1.35
C THR A 224 -19.30 -17.14 2.54
N GLU A 225 -18.43 -16.38 3.21
CA GLU A 225 -17.69 -16.88 4.37
C GLU A 225 -18.63 -17.15 5.56
N ILE A 226 -19.59 -16.24 5.81
CA ILE A 226 -20.60 -16.44 6.85
C ILE A 226 -21.48 -17.66 6.54
N ALA A 227 -21.89 -17.84 5.28
CA ALA A 227 -22.68 -18.99 4.87
C ALA A 227 -21.92 -20.32 4.98
N ALA A 228 -20.59 -20.31 4.82
CA ALA A 228 -19.76 -21.49 5.03
C ALA A 228 -19.59 -21.87 6.51
N LEU A 229 -19.80 -20.92 7.42
CA LEU A 229 -19.72 -21.11 8.88
C LEU A 229 -21.06 -21.46 9.54
N ALA A 230 -22.18 -21.41 8.80
CA ALA A 230 -23.54 -21.68 9.28
C ALA A 230 -24.02 -23.08 8.90
#